data_AF-A0A508T156-F1
#
_entry.id   AF-A0A508T156-F1
#
_cell.length_a   1.000
_cell.length_b   1.000
_cell.length_c   1.000
_cell.angle_alpha   90.00
_cell.angle_beta   90.00
_cell.angle_gamma   90.00
#
_symmetry.space_group_name_H-M   'P 1'
#
loop_
_entity.id
_entity.type
_entity.pdbx_description
1 polymer ?
#
loop_
_entity_poly.entity_id
_entity_poly.type
_entity_poly.pdbx_seq_one_letter_code
_entity_poly.pdbx_strand_id
1 'polypeptide(L)'
;MSLIIEPELPKPARITGRVMSGLVILFLLFDGAMKLIPLPIVTETMDKMGYGASDTLARSLGIITIVCTLLYSVPPTSILGAILLTGYLGGAIASHVRIDSPLFTHTLFGLYLGLLLWGGLYLRDGNLRALIPFRR
;
A
#
# COMPACT_ATOMS: atom_id res chain seq x y z
N MET A 1 9.72 1.75 36.14
CA MET A 1 8.99 0.73 35.38
C MET A 1 7.64 1.32 34.96
N SER A 2 7.64 2.25 34.00
CA SER A 2 6.39 2.83 33.49
C SER A 2 5.67 1.77 32.68
N LEU A 3 4.51 1.31 33.17
CA LEU A 3 3.55 0.62 32.30
C LEU A 3 3.27 1.57 31.14
N ILE A 4 3.80 1.25 29.97
CA ILE A 4 3.35 1.83 28.71
C ILE A 4 1.96 1.23 28.51
N ILE A 5 0.94 1.89 29.06
CA ILE A 5 -0.45 1.57 28.77
C ILE A 5 -0.62 1.93 27.30
N GLU A 6 -0.61 0.92 26.42
CA GLU A 6 -0.96 1.13 25.03
C GLU A 6 -2.35 1.78 25.00
N PRO A 7 -2.53 2.91 24.29
CA PRO A 7 -3.79 3.62 24.33
C PRO A 7 -4.90 2.75 23.75
N GLU A 8 -5.80 2.27 24.61
CA GLU A 8 -6.86 1.35 24.21
C GLU A 8 -7.77 2.03 23.16
N LEU A 9 -7.78 1.44 21.97
CA LEU A 9 -8.65 1.86 20.87
C LEU A 9 -10.07 1.27 21.08
N PRO A 10 -11.13 2.02 20.74
CA PRO A 10 -12.48 1.46 20.69
C PRO A 10 -12.51 0.21 19.80
N LYS A 11 -13.16 -0.86 20.28
CA LYS A 11 -13.36 -2.11 19.51
C LYS A 11 -13.81 -1.90 18.05
N PRO A 12 -14.79 -1.03 17.73
CA PRO A 12 -15.20 -0.82 16.33
C PRO A 12 -14.08 -0.23 15.47
N ALA A 13 -13.33 0.75 15.98
CA ALA A 13 -12.21 1.36 15.25
C ALA A 13 -11.15 0.31 14.89
N ARG A 14 -10.79 -0.57 15.85
CA ARG A 14 -9.81 -1.63 15.62
C ARG A 14 -10.27 -2.64 14.57
N ILE A 15 -11.56 -2.99 14.54
CA ILE A 15 -12.13 -3.88 13.53
C ILE A 15 -12.11 -3.22 12.17
N THR A 16 -12.60 -1.98 12.06
CA THR A 16 -12.56 -1.21 10.80
C THR A 16 -11.12 -1.11 10.27
N GLY A 17 -10.16 -0.80 11.14
CA GLY A 17 -8.75 -0.75 10.76
C GLY A 17 -8.21 -2.07 10.22
N ARG A 18 -8.57 -3.19 10.87
CA ARG A 18 -8.19 -4.54 10.39
C ARG A 18 -8.82 -4.88 9.04
N VAL A 19 -10.08 -4.54 8.82
CA VAL A 19 -10.77 -4.77 7.54
C VAL A 19 -10.11 -3.96 6.43
N MET A 20 -9.87 -2.66 6.66
CA MET A 20 -9.18 -1.78 5.70
C MET A 20 -7.78 -2.31 5.36
N SER A 21 -6.98 -2.65 6.38
CA SER A 21 -5.65 -3.23 6.16
C SER A 21 -5.73 -4.57 5.42
N GLY A 22 -6.69 -5.42 5.75
CA GLY A 22 -6.90 -6.71 5.08
C GLY A 22 -7.21 -6.55 3.59
N LEU A 23 -8.07 -5.58 3.22
CA LEU A 23 -8.38 -5.26 1.84
C LEU A 23 -7.14 -4.78 1.07
N VAL A 24 -6.36 -3.87 1.66
CA VAL A 24 -5.12 -3.38 1.04
C VAL A 24 -4.10 -4.49 0.87
N ILE A 25 -3.91 -5.33 1.90
CA ILE A 25 -2.98 -6.47 1.85
C ILE A 25 -3.39 -7.44 0.74
N LEU A 26 -4.66 -7.83 0.69
CA LEU A 26 -5.15 -8.77 -0.31
C LEU A 26 -4.97 -8.21 -1.73
N PHE A 27 -5.34 -6.94 -1.93
CA PHE A 27 -5.20 -6.27 -3.21
C PHE A 27 -3.74 -6.21 -3.67
N LEU A 28 -2.82 -5.75 -2.81
CA LEU A 28 -1.42 -5.57 -3.17
C LEU A 28 -0.67 -6.89 -3.33
N LEU A 29 -1.02 -7.92 -2.57
CA LEU A 29 -0.48 -9.27 -2.78
C LEU A 29 -0.94 -9.84 -4.12
N PHE A 30 -2.21 -9.65 -4.48
CA PHE A 30 -2.73 -10.07 -5.77
C PHE A 30 -2.06 -9.32 -6.92
N ASP A 31 -1.97 -7.98 -6.83
CA ASP A 31 -1.28 -7.13 -7.79
C ASP A 31 0.19 -7.52 -7.98
N GLY A 32 0.91 -7.71 -6.87
CA GLY A 32 2.31 -8.14 -6.90
C GLY A 32 2.48 -9.54 -7.49
N ALA A 33 1.61 -10.49 -7.15
CA ALA A 33 1.66 -11.86 -7.65
C ALA A 33 1.40 -11.95 -9.16
N MET A 34 0.42 -11.18 -9.67
CA MET A 34 0.14 -11.08 -11.12
C MET A 34 1.39 -10.65 -11.90
N LYS A 35 2.21 -9.76 -11.33
CA LYS A 35 3.48 -9.30 -11.95
C LYS A 35 4.60 -10.35 -11.92
N LEU A 36 4.48 -11.42 -11.15
CA LEU A 36 5.46 -12.52 -11.14
C LEU A 36 5.21 -13.53 -12.26
N ILE A 37 3.95 -13.65 -12.69
CA ILE A 37 3.54 -14.53 -13.78
C ILE A 37 3.81 -13.78 -15.10
N PRO A 38 4.44 -14.42 -16.11
CA PRO A 38 4.68 -13.79 -17.42
C PRO A 38 3.37 -13.69 -18.21
N LEU A 39 2.54 -12.72 -17.83
CA LEU A 39 1.24 -12.45 -18.46
C LEU A 39 1.42 -11.33 -19.50
N PRO A 40 1.03 -11.54 -20.78
CA PRO A 40 1.16 -10.54 -21.83
C PRO A 40 0.50 -9.19 -21.47
N ILE A 41 -0.63 -9.22 -20.76
CA ILE A 41 -1.33 -8.01 -20.33
C ILE A 41 -0.46 -7.11 -19.42
N VAL A 42 0.44 -7.71 -18.61
CA VAL A 42 1.33 -6.95 -17.73
C VAL A 42 2.38 -6.22 -18.56
N THR A 43 3.06 -6.94 -19.46
CA THR A 43 4.12 -6.36 -20.30
C THR A 43 3.57 -5.36 -21.31
N GLU A 44 2.41 -5.61 -21.92
CA GLU A 44 1.72 -4.64 -22.77
C GLU A 44 1.35 -3.35 -22.02
N THR A 45 0.88 -3.47 -20.78
CA THR A 45 0.55 -2.30 -19.95
C THR A 45 1.81 -1.53 -19.57
N MET A 46 2.90 -2.23 -19.22
CA MET A 46 4.19 -1.60 -18.94
C MET A 46 4.78 -0.88 -20.16
N ASP A 47 4.62 -1.46 -21.35
CA ASP A 47 5.05 -0.84 -22.60
C ASP A 47 4.28 0.45 -22.89
N LYS A 48 2.95 0.43 -22.72
CA LYS A 48 2.09 1.63 -22.81
C LYS A 48 2.47 2.72 -21.80
N MET A 49 2.99 2.34 -20.63
CA MET A 49 3.48 3.28 -19.62
C MET A 49 4.91 3.80 -19.90
N GLY A 50 5.55 3.35 -20.98
CA GLY A 50 6.89 3.78 -21.38
C GLY A 50 8.02 3.12 -20.60
N TYR A 51 7.78 1.96 -19.96
CA TYR A 51 8.78 1.16 -19.27
C TYR A 51 9.31 -0.02 -20.11
N GLY A 52 8.72 -0.25 -21.28
CA GLY A 52 9.03 -1.39 -22.15
C GLY A 52 8.37 -2.69 -21.71
N ALA A 53 8.20 -3.62 -22.65
CA ALA A 53 7.69 -4.97 -22.41
C ALA A 53 8.73 -5.90 -21.72
N SER A 54 9.22 -5.52 -20.54
CA SER A 54 10.25 -6.27 -19.79
C SER A 54 9.64 -7.12 -18.67
N ASP A 55 9.68 -8.45 -18.83
CA ASP A 55 9.30 -9.40 -17.78
C ASP A 55 10.14 -9.24 -16.51
N THR A 56 11.44 -8.97 -16.67
CA THR A 56 12.36 -8.79 -15.53
C THR A 56 11.96 -7.57 -14.70
N LEU A 57 11.63 -6.46 -15.36
CA LEU A 57 11.18 -5.25 -14.68
C LEU A 57 9.83 -5.49 -13.99
N ALA A 58 8.87 -6.10 -14.69
CA ALA A 58 7.57 -6.47 -14.11
C ALA A 58 7.74 -7.32 -12.84
N ARG A 59 8.56 -8.38 -12.91
CA ARG A 59 8.87 -9.25 -11.77
C ARG A 59 9.51 -8.49 -10.62
N SER A 60 10.45 -7.57 -10.90
CA SER A 60 11.08 -6.76 -9.85
C SER A 60 10.06 -5.88 -9.12
N LEU A 61 9.15 -5.24 -9.84
CA LEU A 61 8.04 -4.46 -9.26
C LEU A 61 7.09 -5.37 -8.45
N GLY A 62 6.79 -6.56 -8.94
CA GLY A 62 5.99 -7.55 -8.21
C GLY A 62 6.63 -7.95 -6.87
N ILE A 63 7.93 -8.28 -6.89
CA ILE A 63 8.70 -8.63 -5.69
C ILE A 63 8.72 -7.46 -4.69
N ILE A 64 9.01 -6.25 -5.15
CA ILE A 64 9.03 -5.05 -4.28
C ILE A 64 7.67 -4.86 -3.62
N THR A 65 6.58 -4.97 -4.39
CA THR A 65 5.21 -4.82 -3.89
C THR A 65 4.89 -5.85 -2.82
N ILE A 66 5.21 -7.12 -3.07
CA ILE A 66 4.98 -8.22 -2.13
C ILE A 66 5.78 -8.02 -0.85
N VAL A 67 7.09 -7.73 -0.95
CA VAL A 67 7.95 -7.53 0.22
C VAL A 67 7.44 -6.37 1.09
N CYS A 68 7.12 -5.22 0.47
CA CYS A 68 6.59 -4.07 1.22
C CYS A 68 5.23 -4.39 1.87
N THR A 69 4.39 -5.16 1.18
CA THR A 69 3.08 -5.61 1.70
C THR A 69 3.22 -6.59 2.85
N LEU A 70 4.20 -7.50 2.81
CA LEU A 70 4.53 -8.40 3.91
C LEU A 70 5.06 -7.64 5.14
N LEU A 71 5.91 -6.63 4.92
CA LEU A 71 6.33 -5.74 6.01
C LEU A 71 5.12 -4.99 6.61
N TYR A 72 4.17 -4.55 5.78
CA TYR A 72 2.96 -3.86 6.24
C TYR A 72 2.01 -4.78 7.03
N SER A 73 1.92 -6.06 6.65
CA SER A 73 0.98 -7.02 7.25
C SER A 73 1.40 -7.45 8.66
N VAL A 74 2.71 -7.52 8.93
CA VAL A 74 3.29 -7.94 10.20
C VAL A 74 3.31 -6.76 11.19
N PRO A 75 2.65 -6.86 12.37
CA PRO A 75 2.44 -5.70 13.25
C PRO A 75 3.72 -4.93 13.63
N PRO A 76 4.83 -5.58 14.04
CA PRO A 76 6.09 -4.89 14.39
C PRO A 76 6.71 -4.07 13.25
N THR A 77 6.46 -4.46 12.00
CA THR A 77 7.05 -3.80 10.81
C THR A 77 6.03 -2.96 10.03
N SER A 78 4.79 -2.88 10.52
CA SER A 78 3.66 -2.36 9.75
C SER A 78 3.83 -0.90 9.33
N ILE A 79 4.41 -0.07 10.20
CA ILE A 79 4.72 1.33 9.90
C ILE A 79 5.78 1.44 8.80
N LEU A 80 6.86 0.64 8.89
CA LEU A 80 7.89 0.61 7.84
C LEU A 80 7.30 0.17 6.50
N GLY A 81 6.50 -0.88 6.50
CA GLY A 81 5.79 -1.33 5.30
C GLY A 81 4.88 -0.24 4.72
N ALA A 82 4.16 0.51 5.58
CA ALA A 82 3.31 1.61 5.14
C ALA A 82 4.11 2.74 4.48
N ILE A 83 5.28 3.09 5.03
CA ILE A 83 6.18 4.11 4.46
C ILE A 83 6.70 3.66 3.10
N LEU A 84 7.20 2.42 2.98
CA LEU A 84 7.69 1.89 1.72
C LEU A 84 6.60 1.82 0.65
N LEU A 85 5.39 1.37 1.02
CA LEU A 85 4.25 1.34 0.12
C LEU A 85 3.79 2.75 -0.28
N THR A 86 3.96 3.76 0.57
CA THR A 86 3.69 5.15 0.18
C THR A 86 4.61 5.61 -0.95
N GLY A 87 5.90 5.28 -0.86
CA GLY A 87 6.86 5.54 -1.95
C GLY A 87 6.50 4.77 -3.23
N TYR A 88 6.16 3.49 -3.10
CA TYR A 88 5.76 2.65 -4.24
C TYR A 88 4.50 3.19 -4.94
N LEU A 89 3.44 3.49 -4.17
CA LEU A 89 2.20 4.05 -4.70
C LEU A 89 2.41 5.44 -5.30
N GLY A 90 3.26 6.28 -4.69
CA GLY A 90 3.66 7.56 -5.25
C GLY A 90 4.32 7.42 -6.63
N GLY A 91 5.19 6.42 -6.79
CA GLY A 91 5.77 6.05 -8.08
C GLY A 91 4.71 5.67 -9.11
N ALA A 92 3.73 4.83 -8.73
CA ALA A 92 2.63 4.44 -9.60
C ALA A 92 1.76 5.64 -10.04
N ILE A 93 1.46 6.57 -9.12
CA ILE A 93 0.76 7.82 -9.43
C ILE A 93 1.58 8.63 -10.45
N ALA A 94 2.89 8.79 -10.22
CA ALA A 94 3.76 9.54 -11.12
C ALA A 94 3.83 8.91 -12.53
N SER A 95 3.85 7.58 -12.63
CA SER A 95 3.78 6.85 -13.91
C SER A 95 2.49 7.19 -14.67
N HIS A 96 1.35 7.18 -14.00
CA HIS A 96 0.06 7.50 -14.62
C HIS A 96 -0.09 8.98 -14.98
N VAL A 97 0.44 9.90 -14.16
CA VAL A 97 0.52 11.33 -14.49
C VAL A 97 1.34 11.54 -15.76
N ARG A 98 2.50 10.89 -15.89
CA ARG A 98 3.42 11.06 -17.04
C ARG A 98 2.76 10.74 -18.38
N ILE A 99 1.83 9.79 -18.40
CA ILE A 99 1.14 9.34 -19.63
C ILE A 99 -0.29 9.90 -19.73
N ASP A 100 -0.61 10.95 -18.96
CA ASP A 100 -1.92 11.60 -18.94
C ASP A 100 -3.10 10.62 -18.76
N SER A 101 -2.92 9.60 -17.91
CA SER A 101 -3.99 8.65 -17.60
C SER A 101 -5.18 9.33 -16.93
N PRO A 102 -6.41 8.79 -17.07
CA PRO A 102 -7.60 9.36 -16.45
C PRO A 102 -7.44 9.56 -14.93
N LEU A 103 -7.65 10.80 -14.47
CA LEU A 103 -7.32 11.24 -13.11
C LEU A 103 -8.00 10.38 -12.03
N PHE A 104 -9.31 10.22 -12.10
CA PHE A 104 -10.08 9.60 -11.01
C PHE A 104 -9.96 8.08 -10.95
N THR A 105 -9.55 7.41 -12.03
CA THR A 105 -9.56 5.94 -12.09
C THR A 105 -8.17 5.33 -12.01
N HIS A 106 -7.16 5.91 -12.67
CA HIS A 106 -5.81 5.34 -12.70
C HIS A 106 -4.86 6.15 -11.84
N THR A 107 -4.90 7.47 -11.97
CA THR A 107 -3.94 8.36 -11.31
C THR A 107 -4.21 8.47 -9.80
N LEU A 108 -5.46 8.73 -9.39
CA LEU A 108 -5.82 8.85 -7.97
C LEU A 108 -6.02 7.51 -7.28
N PHE A 109 -6.00 6.39 -8.01
CA PHE A 109 -6.18 5.07 -7.41
C PHE A 109 -5.12 4.76 -6.35
N GLY A 110 -3.84 5.10 -6.63
CA GLY A 110 -2.76 4.97 -5.65
C GLY A 110 -2.99 5.82 -4.40
N LEU A 111 -3.61 7.00 -4.54
CA LEU A 111 -3.96 7.86 -3.40
C LEU A 111 -5.07 7.22 -2.55
N TYR A 112 -6.11 6.67 -3.17
CA TYR A 112 -7.19 5.99 -2.46
C TYR A 112 -6.66 4.78 -1.67
N LEU A 113 -5.76 3.99 -2.28
CA LEU A 113 -5.08 2.90 -1.57
C LEU A 113 -4.19 3.40 -0.44
N GLY A 114 -3.45 4.49 -0.64
CA GLY A 114 -2.63 5.11 0.40
C GLY A 114 -3.48 5.57 1.61
N LEU A 115 -4.65 6.16 1.35
CA LEU A 115 -5.59 6.54 2.40
C LEU A 115 -6.16 5.33 3.14
N LEU A 116 -6.51 4.25 2.44
CA LEU A 116 -6.96 3.00 3.07
C LEU A 116 -5.85 2.34 3.90
N LEU A 117 -4.62 2.33 3.38
CA LEU A 117 -3.43 1.76 4.01
C LEU A 117 -3.12 2.47 5.34
N TRP A 118 -3.00 3.80 5.31
CA TRP A 118 -2.69 4.61 6.48
C TRP A 118 -3.88 4.73 7.42
N GLY A 119 -5.10 4.91 6.90
CA GLY A 119 -6.31 4.95 7.71
C GLY A 119 -6.55 3.63 8.44
N GLY A 120 -6.35 2.49 7.77
CA GLY A 120 -6.46 1.17 8.37
C GLY A 120 -5.46 0.98 9.51
N LEU A 121 -4.21 1.42 9.30
CA LEU A 121 -3.17 1.38 10.33
C LEU A 121 -3.48 2.32 11.51
N TYR A 122 -3.88 3.55 11.23
CA TYR A 122 -4.25 4.56 12.23
C TYR A 122 -5.38 4.10 13.15
N LEU A 123 -6.37 3.39 12.59
CA LEU A 123 -7.53 2.90 13.35
C LEU A 123 -7.24 1.64 14.17
N ARG A 124 -6.20 0.86 13.83
CA ARG A 124 -5.86 -0.39 14.53
C ARG A 124 -4.64 -0.31 15.45
N ASP A 125 -3.83 0.74 15.33
CA ASP A 125 -2.60 0.96 16.10
C ASP A 125 -2.69 2.23 16.96
N GLY A 126 -2.72 2.03 18.27
CA GLY A 126 -2.83 3.12 19.24
C GLY A 126 -1.55 3.95 19.35
N ASN A 127 -0.39 3.35 19.13
CA ASN A 127 0.91 4.02 19.21
C ASN A 127 1.08 4.98 18.02
N LEU A 128 0.67 4.56 16.82
CA LEU A 128 0.66 5.45 15.65
C LEU A 128 -0.29 6.65 15.86
N ARG A 129 -1.47 6.41 16.44
CA ARG A 129 -2.44 7.47 16.74
C ARG A 129 -1.90 8.48 17.76
N ALA A 130 -1.09 8.03 18.72
CA ALA A 130 -0.43 8.90 19.68
C ALA A 130 0.69 9.74 19.04
N LEU A 131 1.39 9.21 18.03
CA LEU A 131 2.41 9.94 17.28
C LEU A 131 1.82 11.01 16.35
N ILE A 132 0.63 10.78 15.79
CA ILE A 132 -0.02 11.69 14.83
C ILE A 132 -1.45 12.03 15.32
N PRO A 133 -1.60 12.90 16.33
CA PRO A 133 -2.92 13.27 16.85
C PRO A 133 -3.68 14.19 15.88
N PHE A 134 -4.93 13.85 15.54
CA PHE A 134 -5.81 14.71 14.73
C PHE A 134 -6.31 15.95 15.47
N ARG A 135 -6.31 15.93 16.81
CA ARG A 135 -6.65 17.07 17.67
C ARG A 135 -5.81 16.95 18.94
N ARG A 136 -5.19 18.06 19.36
CA ARG A 136 -4.42 18.17 20.61
C ARG A 136 -5.33 18.11 21.82
#